data_AF-A0A368KKT2-F1
#
_entry.id   AF-A0A368KKT2-F1
#
_cell.length_a   1.000
_cell.length_b   1.000
_cell.length_c   1.000
_cell.angle_alpha   90.00
_cell.angle_beta   90.00
_cell.angle_gamma   90.00
#
_symmetry.space_group_name_H-M   'P 1'
#
loop_
_entity.id
_entity.type
_entity.pdbx_description
1 polymer ?
#
loop_
_entity_poly.entity_id
_entity_poly.type
_entity_poly.pdbx_seq_one_letter_code
_entity_poly.pdbx_strand_id
1 'polypeptide(L)'
;MPSVEETDQLIELIDQKHEVLTQLLTLSQYQLRLAGHDDHINDLMRVLSAKQTLIERLTRIDRTMDPFRQQDPESRVWRSTSDRTKCSQTAKQCEVILNELKAIEQRSTEVVSTHRDEIALLLRETHTSSDSVTAYNNLDTHNSSCGFDLTVE
;
A
#
# COMPACT_ATOMS: atom_id res chain seq x y z
N MET A 1 16.62 -35.57 16.97
CA MET A 1 17.82 -35.36 16.14
C MET A 1 17.36 -34.72 14.85
N PRO A 2 18.00 -33.64 14.39
CA PRO A 2 17.57 -32.98 13.16
C PRO A 2 17.63 -33.94 11.98
N SER A 3 16.56 -34.00 11.18
CA SER A 3 16.44 -34.93 10.07
C SER A 3 16.58 -34.23 8.72
N VAL A 4 16.90 -35.01 7.70
CA VAL A 4 16.96 -34.54 6.31
C VAL A 4 15.60 -33.98 5.87
N GLU A 5 14.50 -34.59 6.32
CA GLU A 5 13.12 -34.18 5.99
C GLU A 5 12.78 -32.78 6.54
N GLU A 6 13.32 -32.42 7.71
CA GLU A 6 13.16 -31.07 8.27
C GLU A 6 13.84 -30.02 7.37
N THR A 7 15.03 -30.32 6.82
CA THR A 7 15.70 -29.40 5.89
C THR A 7 15.01 -29.32 4.53
N ASP A 8 14.40 -30.41 4.06
CA ASP A 8 13.57 -30.38 2.85
C ASP A 8 12.36 -29.47 3.04
N GLN A 9 11.70 -29.58 4.19
CA GLN A 9 10.59 -28.71 4.55
C GLN A 9 11.03 -27.24 4.62
N LEU A 10 12.20 -26.95 5.18
CA LEU A 10 12.76 -25.60 5.20
C LEU A 10 13.01 -25.04 3.79
N ILE A 11 13.54 -25.86 2.87
CA ILE A 11 13.73 -25.48 1.47
C ILE A 11 12.39 -25.13 0.83
N GLU A 12 11.38 -25.97 1.02
CA GLU A 12 10.04 -25.74 0.48
C GLU A 12 9.43 -24.44 1.02
N LEU A 13 9.54 -24.20 2.33
CA LEU A 13 9.03 -22.97 2.96
C LEU A 13 9.74 -21.72 2.42
N ILE A 14 11.05 -21.78 2.18
CA ILE A 14 11.81 -20.67 1.61
C ILE A 14 11.44 -20.42 0.15
N ASP A 15 11.26 -21.49 -0.65
CA ASP A 15 10.84 -21.37 -2.05
C ASP A 15 9.40 -20.79 -2.13
N GLN A 16 8.48 -21.25 -1.27
CA GLN A 16 7.13 -20.67 -1.15
C GLN A 16 7.15 -19.21 -0.71
N LYS A 17 8.01 -18.86 0.25
CA LYS A 17 8.20 -17.47 0.70
C LYS A 17 8.66 -16.57 -0.45
N HIS A 18 9.64 -17.03 -1.22
CA HIS A 18 10.17 -16.31 -2.38
C HIS A 18 9.09 -16.07 -3.44
N GLU A 19 8.28 -17.09 -3.73
CA GLU A 19 7.16 -17.01 -4.67
C GLU A 19 6.16 -15.92 -4.25
N VAL A 20 5.71 -15.95 -2.99
CA VAL A 20 4.75 -14.97 -2.45
C VAL A 20 5.32 -13.56 -2.48
N LEU A 21 6.60 -13.38 -2.14
CA LEU A 21 7.27 -12.08 -2.19
C LEU A 21 7.36 -11.53 -3.61
N THR A 22 7.63 -12.38 -4.60
CA THR A 22 7.69 -11.99 -6.01
C THR A 22 6.31 -11.56 -6.53
N GLN A 23 5.25 -12.29 -6.13
CA GLN A 23 3.87 -11.91 -6.46
C GLN A 23 3.49 -10.57 -5.81
N LEU A 24 3.83 -10.37 -4.54
CA LEU A 24 3.63 -9.09 -3.85
C LEU A 24 4.35 -7.96 -4.57
N LEU A 25 5.62 -8.14 -4.94
CA LEU A 25 6.39 -7.13 -5.65
C LEU A 25 5.72 -6.73 -6.97
N THR A 26 5.26 -7.71 -7.73
CA THR A 26 4.55 -7.49 -8.99
C THR A 26 3.27 -6.66 -8.79
N LEU A 27 2.49 -6.99 -7.77
CA LEU A 27 1.27 -6.24 -7.44
C LEU A 27 1.57 -4.82 -6.94
N SER A 28 2.61 -4.63 -6.14
CA SER A 28 3.02 -3.31 -5.65
C SER A 28 3.51 -2.41 -6.79
N GLN A 29 4.25 -2.96 -7.75
CA GLN A 29 4.63 -2.22 -8.97
C GLN A 29 3.41 -1.87 -9.83
N TYR A 30 2.41 -2.76 -9.90
CA TYR A 30 1.16 -2.48 -10.60
C TYR A 30 0.33 -1.40 -9.88
N GLN A 31 0.20 -1.46 -8.56
CA GLN A 31 -0.43 -0.42 -7.74
C GLN A 31 0.17 0.97 -8.01
N LEU A 32 1.50 1.08 -8.06
CA LEU A 32 2.17 2.35 -8.32
C LEU A 32 1.82 2.94 -9.70
N ARG A 33 1.60 2.10 -10.71
CA ARG A 33 1.14 2.55 -12.04
C ARG A 33 -0.30 3.04 -12.04
N LEU A 34 -1.15 2.47 -11.20
CA LEU A 34 -2.56 2.86 -11.06
C LEU A 34 -2.75 4.13 -10.24
N ALA A 35 -1.90 4.38 -9.24
CA ALA A 35 -2.05 5.46 -8.25
C ALA A 35 -2.01 6.90 -8.82
N GLY A 36 -1.75 7.08 -10.12
CA GLY A 36 -1.76 8.38 -10.80
C GLY A 36 -2.97 8.66 -11.68
N HIS A 37 -4.02 7.82 -11.64
CA HIS A 37 -5.19 7.94 -12.51
C HIS A 37 -6.48 7.68 -11.75
N ASP A 38 -7.40 8.65 -11.75
CA ASP A 38 -8.69 8.59 -11.04
C ASP A 38 -9.62 7.46 -11.52
N ASP A 39 -9.53 7.09 -12.79
CA ASP A 39 -10.41 6.10 -13.43
C ASP A 39 -10.16 4.66 -12.94
N HIS A 40 -9.10 4.42 -12.17
CA HIS A 40 -8.65 3.07 -11.79
C HIS A 40 -8.87 2.71 -10.31
N ILE A 41 -9.76 3.42 -9.61
CA ILE A 41 -10.00 3.15 -8.17
C ILE A 41 -10.50 1.73 -7.88
N ASN A 42 -11.33 1.16 -8.76
CA ASN A 42 -11.79 -0.23 -8.62
C ASN A 42 -10.66 -1.25 -8.80
N ASP A 43 -9.75 -0.99 -9.74
CA ASP A 43 -8.58 -1.83 -9.96
C ASP A 43 -7.59 -1.72 -8.79
N LEU A 44 -7.41 -0.52 -8.25
CA LEU A 44 -6.62 -0.29 -7.03
C LEU A 44 -7.17 -1.11 -5.85
N MET A 45 -8.48 -1.09 -5.62
CA MET A 45 -9.11 -1.89 -4.56
C MET A 45 -8.92 -3.41 -4.73
N ARG A 46 -8.99 -3.90 -5.97
CA ARG A 46 -8.70 -5.31 -6.29
C ARG A 46 -7.25 -5.67 -5.99
N VAL A 47 -6.31 -4.80 -6.35
CA VAL A 47 -4.89 -4.99 -6.08
C VAL A 47 -4.61 -5.03 -4.57
N LEU A 48 -5.19 -4.11 -3.81
CA LEU A 48 -5.07 -4.09 -2.35
C LEU A 48 -5.60 -5.37 -1.70
N SER A 49 -6.76 -5.85 -2.16
CA SER A 49 -7.35 -7.11 -1.67
C SER A 49 -6.48 -8.33 -1.97
N ALA A 50 -5.90 -8.39 -3.18
CA ALA A 50 -4.97 -9.44 -3.56
C ALA A 50 -3.68 -9.39 -2.72
N LYS A 51 -3.12 -8.20 -2.49
CA LYS A 51 -1.95 -8.01 -1.62
C LYS A 51 -2.22 -8.47 -0.19
N GLN A 52 -3.38 -8.15 0.38
CA GLN A 52 -3.76 -8.58 1.72
C GLN A 52 -3.77 -10.13 1.85
N THR A 53 -4.33 -10.81 0.86
CA THR A 53 -4.34 -12.28 0.81
C THR A 53 -2.91 -12.87 0.79
N LEU A 54 -2.01 -12.26 0.03
CA LEU A 54 -0.61 -12.67 -0.05
C LEU A 54 0.16 -12.39 1.25
N ILE A 55 -0.10 -11.25 1.91
CA ILE A 55 0.49 -10.91 3.23
C ILE A 55 0.08 -11.94 4.28
N GLU A 56 -1.19 -12.38 4.27
CA GLU A 56 -1.65 -13.42 5.18
C GLU A 56 -0.98 -14.76 4.91
N ARG A 57 -0.79 -15.14 3.63
CA ARG A 57 -0.04 -16.34 3.25
C ARG A 57 1.42 -16.24 3.72
N LEU A 58 2.08 -15.11 3.49
CA LEU A 58 3.45 -14.86 3.93
C LEU A 58 3.59 -14.96 5.45
N THR A 59 2.64 -14.39 6.20
CA THR A 59 2.64 -14.43 7.67
C THR A 59 2.51 -15.87 8.19
N ARG A 60 1.69 -16.71 7.54
CA ARG A 60 1.57 -18.14 7.90
C ARG A 60 2.86 -18.89 7.61
N ILE A 61 3.51 -18.62 6.48
CA ILE A 61 4.81 -19.22 6.13
C ILE A 61 5.86 -18.82 7.17
N ASP A 62 5.98 -17.54 7.51
CA ASP A 62 6.96 -17.07 8.50
C ASP A 62 6.75 -17.72 9.88
N ARG A 63 5.50 -17.87 10.34
CA ARG A 63 5.19 -18.60 11.59
C ARG A 63 5.58 -20.07 11.52
N THR A 64 5.37 -20.70 10.36
CA THR A 64 5.76 -22.11 10.15
C THR A 64 7.28 -22.25 10.12
N MET A 65 8.01 -21.19 9.77
CA MET A 65 9.47 -21.15 9.78
C MET A 65 10.08 -20.90 11.18
N ASP A 66 9.30 -20.46 12.18
CA ASP A 66 9.80 -20.12 13.52
C ASP A 66 10.61 -21.24 14.21
N PRO A 67 10.22 -22.53 14.14
CA PRO A 67 11.00 -23.62 14.73
C PRO A 67 12.41 -23.70 14.14
N PHE A 68 12.56 -23.47 12.83
CA PHE A 68 13.86 -23.52 12.16
C PHE A 68 14.75 -22.32 12.53
N ARG A 69 14.16 -21.16 12.88
CA ARG A 69 14.92 -19.98 13.34
C ARG A 69 15.55 -20.20 14.72
N GLN A 70 14.95 -21.04 15.55
CA GLN A 70 15.44 -21.36 16.89
C GLN A 70 16.48 -22.48 16.91
N GLN A 71 16.62 -23.22 15.79
CA GLN A 71 17.65 -24.25 15.62
C GLN A 71 19.00 -23.64 15.25
N ASP A 72 20.08 -24.23 15.77
CA ASP A 72 21.44 -23.91 15.35
C ASP A 72 21.64 -24.27 13.86
N PRO A 73 21.98 -23.31 12.98
CA PRO A 73 22.20 -23.55 11.55
C PRO A 73 23.25 -24.63 11.25
N GLU A 74 24.29 -24.77 12.09
CA GLU A 74 25.35 -25.77 11.88
C GLU A 74 24.93 -27.18 12.34
N SER A 75 23.85 -27.28 13.14
CA SER A 75 23.29 -28.57 13.56
C SER A 75 22.38 -29.22 12.51
N ARG A 76 22.03 -28.51 11.43
CA ARG A 76 21.08 -28.98 10.41
C ARG A 76 21.70 -30.02 9.48
N VAL A 77 20.94 -31.06 9.16
CA VAL A 77 21.36 -32.16 8.29
C VAL A 77 20.79 -31.96 6.89
N TRP A 78 21.65 -31.67 5.91
CA TRP A 78 21.24 -31.42 4.53
C TRP A 78 21.41 -32.65 3.64
N ARG A 79 20.55 -32.81 2.63
CA ARG A 79 20.73 -33.83 1.56
C ARG A 79 22.04 -33.65 0.82
N SER A 80 22.42 -32.40 0.56
CA SER A 80 23.66 -32.05 -0.12
C SER A 80 24.13 -30.63 0.23
N THR A 81 25.41 -30.34 -0.03
CA THR A 81 25.96 -28.97 0.06
C THR A 81 25.31 -28.03 -0.96
N SER A 82 24.84 -28.57 -2.10
CA SER A 82 24.12 -27.79 -3.12
C SER A 82 22.79 -27.28 -2.58
N ASP A 83 22.02 -28.13 -1.89
CA ASP A 83 20.74 -27.75 -1.30
C ASP A 83 20.91 -26.68 -0.21
N ARG A 84 21.94 -26.81 0.64
CA ARG A 84 22.31 -25.76 1.62
C ARG A 84 22.59 -24.43 0.95
N THR A 85 23.33 -24.45 -0.16
CA THR A 85 23.72 -23.25 -0.90
C THR A 85 22.53 -22.60 -1.59
N LYS A 86 21.71 -23.40 -2.29
CA LYS A 86 20.47 -22.94 -2.94
C LYS A 86 19.54 -22.29 -1.92
N CYS A 87 19.28 -22.97 -0.81
CA CYS A 87 18.45 -22.46 0.28
C CYS A 87 18.96 -21.11 0.82
N SER A 88 20.27 -20.99 1.06
CA SER A 88 20.88 -19.73 1.50
C SER A 88 20.72 -18.62 0.45
N GLN A 89 20.88 -18.94 -0.83
CA GLN A 89 20.71 -17.99 -1.93
C GLN A 89 19.27 -17.50 -2.06
N THR A 90 18.29 -18.39 -2.03
CA THR A 90 16.86 -18.04 -2.08
C THR A 90 16.48 -17.17 -0.87
N ALA A 91 16.98 -17.49 0.32
CA ALA A 91 16.76 -16.67 1.51
C ALA A 91 17.30 -15.24 1.35
N LYS A 92 18.50 -15.07 0.79
CA LYS A 92 19.06 -13.75 0.48
C LYS A 92 18.23 -13.00 -0.57
N GLN A 93 17.74 -13.70 -1.59
CA GLN A 93 16.83 -13.10 -2.58
C GLN A 93 15.53 -12.59 -1.94
N CYS A 94 14.97 -13.35 -0.99
CA CYS A 94 13.81 -12.90 -0.22
C CYS A 94 14.08 -11.60 0.54
N GLU A 95 15.26 -11.44 1.14
CA GLU A 95 15.66 -10.20 1.83
C GLU A 95 15.77 -9.01 0.87
N VAL A 96 16.33 -9.22 -0.33
CA VAL A 96 16.39 -8.20 -1.38
C VAL A 96 14.99 -7.75 -1.79
N ILE A 97 14.10 -8.70 -2.10
CA ILE A 97 12.71 -8.40 -2.50
C ILE A 97 11.96 -7.68 -1.37
N LEU A 98 12.16 -8.07 -0.12
CA LEU A 98 11.55 -7.40 1.04
C LEU A 98 11.97 -5.93 1.15
N ASN A 99 13.25 -5.63 0.90
CA ASN A 99 13.74 -4.25 0.92
C ASN A 99 13.16 -3.43 -0.24
N GLU A 100 13.05 -4.03 -1.43
CA GLU A 100 12.40 -3.38 -2.58
C GLU A 100 10.92 -3.11 -2.32
N LEU A 101 10.19 -4.09 -1.77
CA LEU A 101 8.80 -3.94 -1.36
C LEU A 101 8.62 -2.78 -0.39
N LYS A 102 9.45 -2.69 0.66
CA LYS A 102 9.39 -1.57 1.62
C LYS A 102 9.56 -0.21 0.92
N ALA A 103 10.49 -0.11 -0.02
CA ALA A 103 10.72 1.12 -0.77
C ALA A 103 9.50 1.49 -1.66
N ILE A 104 8.88 0.51 -2.31
CA ILE A 104 7.70 0.73 -3.14
C ILE A 104 6.48 1.12 -2.30
N GLU A 105 6.22 0.44 -1.17
CA GLU A 105 5.09 0.79 -0.30
C GLU A 105 5.21 2.20 0.29
N GLN A 106 6.43 2.61 0.67
CA GLN A 106 6.70 3.96 1.13
C GLN A 106 6.35 4.99 0.05
N ARG A 107 6.85 4.79 -1.18
CA ARG A 107 6.54 5.67 -2.32
C ARG A 107 5.04 5.68 -2.64
N SER A 108 4.37 4.52 -2.61
CA SER A 108 2.93 4.46 -2.89
C SER A 108 2.11 5.22 -1.86
N THR A 109 2.53 5.20 -0.59
CA THR A 109 1.85 5.95 0.47
C THR A 109 1.99 7.45 0.26
N GLU A 110 3.18 7.91 -0.15
CA GLU A 110 3.44 9.31 -0.49
C GLU A 110 2.55 9.78 -1.65
N VAL A 111 2.48 9.02 -2.75
CA VAL A 111 1.66 9.35 -3.92
C VAL A 111 0.18 9.48 -3.55
N VAL A 112 -0.37 8.50 -2.81
CA VAL A 112 -1.78 8.53 -2.40
C VAL A 112 -2.07 9.69 -1.44
N SER A 113 -1.12 10.02 -0.56
CA SER A 113 -1.22 11.17 0.33
C SER A 113 -1.28 12.49 -0.43
N THR A 114 -0.33 12.70 -1.35
CA THR A 114 -0.28 13.93 -2.16
C THR A 114 -1.54 14.11 -2.98
N HIS A 115 -2.02 13.05 -3.63
CA HIS A 115 -3.24 13.10 -4.42
C HIS A 115 -4.48 13.42 -3.57
N ARG A 116 -4.57 12.89 -2.35
CA ARG A 116 -5.62 13.26 -1.39
C ARG A 116 -5.56 14.75 -1.02
N ASP A 117 -4.36 15.29 -0.80
CA ASP A 117 -4.18 16.70 -0.42
C ASP A 117 -4.54 17.64 -1.58
N GLU A 118 -4.22 17.27 -2.82
CA GLU A 118 -4.63 18.00 -4.03
C GLU A 118 -6.15 18.06 -4.19
N ILE A 119 -6.84 16.92 -4.02
CA ILE A 119 -8.31 16.87 -4.04
C ILE A 119 -8.90 17.73 -2.91
N ALA A 120 -8.33 17.66 -1.70
CA ALA A 120 -8.79 18.47 -0.57
C ALA A 120 -8.63 19.98 -0.82
N LEU A 121 -7.55 20.39 -1.51
CA LEU A 121 -7.31 21.77 -1.91
C LEU A 121 -8.32 22.23 -2.97
N LEU A 122 -8.54 21.43 -4.01
CA LEU A 122 -9.54 21.71 -5.06
C LEU A 122 -10.96 21.85 -4.48
N LEU A 123 -11.34 20.98 -3.55
CA LEU A 123 -12.63 21.04 -2.85
C LEU A 123 -12.76 22.32 -2.02
N ARG A 124 -11.70 22.72 -1.31
CA ARG A 124 -11.66 23.98 -0.55
C ARG A 124 -11.82 25.20 -1.45
N GLU A 125 -11.07 25.26 -2.55
CA GLU A 125 -11.16 26.36 -3.51
C GLU A 125 -12.58 26.49 -4.08
N THR A 126 -13.18 25.38 -4.49
CA THR A 126 -14.57 25.35 -4.99
C THR A 126 -15.57 25.87 -3.95
N HIS A 127 -15.41 25.50 -2.68
CA HIS A 127 -16.26 26.01 -1.59
C HIS A 127 -16.06 27.52 -1.37
N THR A 128 -14.82 28.02 -1.38
CA THR A 128 -14.55 29.47 -1.20
C THR A 128 -15.07 30.32 -2.37
N SER A 129 -15.08 29.79 -3.59
CA SER A 129 -15.71 30.46 -4.75
C SER A 129 -17.24 30.51 -4.63
N SER A 130 -17.88 29.49 -4.06
CA SER A 130 -19.33 29.49 -3.82
C SER A 130 -19.73 30.49 -2.73
N ASP A 131 -18.91 30.63 -1.67
CA ASP A 131 -19.19 31.56 -0.57
C ASP A 131 -19.08 33.02 -1.00
N SER A 132 -18.16 33.34 -1.92
CA SER A 132 -17.99 34.70 -2.46
C SER A 132 -19.10 35.12 -3.43
N VAL A 133 -19.61 34.22 -4.27
CA VAL A 133 -20.77 34.50 -5.15
C VAL A 133 -22.04 34.74 -4.32
N THR A 134 -22.20 34.01 -3.21
CA THR A 134 -23.34 34.18 -2.29
C THR A 134 -23.27 35.51 -1.53
N ALA A 135 -22.07 35.99 -1.21
CA ALA A 135 -21.88 37.30 -0.57
C ALA A 135 -22.26 38.46 -1.50
N TYR A 136 -21.90 38.41 -2.79
CA TYR A 136 -22.31 39.45 -3.75
C TYR A 136 -23.82 39.44 -4.01
N ASN A 137 -24.45 38.26 -4.15
CA ASN A 137 -25.90 38.18 -4.35
C ASN A 137 -26.73 38.69 -3.15
N ASN A 138 -26.18 38.65 -1.92
CA ASN A 138 -26.87 39.20 -0.75
C ASN A 138 -26.74 40.73 -0.62
N LEU A 139 -25.72 41.35 -1.22
CA LEU A 139 -25.51 42.80 -1.19
C LEU A 139 -26.47 43.57 -2.11
N ASP A 140 -26.99 42.95 -3.18
CA ASP A 140 -27.98 43.59 -4.08
C ASP A 140 -29.41 43.60 -3.50
N THR A 141 -29.70 42.80 -2.47
CA THR A 141 -31.03 42.74 -1.85
C THR A 141 -31.31 43.83 -0.81
N HIS A 142 -30.34 44.69 -0.49
CA HIS A 142 -30.50 45.70 0.58
C HIS A 142 -30.57 47.15 0.09
N ASN A 143 -30.90 47.40 -1.20
CA ASN A 143 -31.09 48.76 -1.74
C ASN A 143 -32.54 49.08 -2.13
N SER A 144 -33.53 48.68 -1.32
CA SER A 144 -34.92 49.13 -1.49
C SER A 144 -35.65 49.20 -0.16
N SER A 145 -35.36 50.24 0.63
CA SER A 145 -36.33 50.85 1.56
C SER A 145 -35.64 51.96 2.37
N CYS A 146 -35.47 53.14 1.76
CA CYS A 146 -35.49 54.38 2.52
C CYS A 146 -36.70 55.17 1.99
N GLY A 147 -37.73 55.23 2.82
CA GLY A 147 -39.03 55.80 2.51
C GLY A 147 -38.92 57.27 2.11
N PHE A 148 -39.45 57.58 0.94
CA PHE A 148 -39.74 58.92 0.50
C PHE A 148 -41.09 59.31 1.13
N ASP A 149 -41.06 60.04 2.25
CA ASP A 149 -42.26 60.55 2.90
C ASP A 149 -42.57 61.95 2.36
N LEU A 150 -43.63 62.05 1.57
CA LEU A 150 -44.21 63.31 1.09
C LEU A 150 -45.40 63.65 1.99
N THR A 151 -45.20 64.55 2.95
CA THR A 151 -46.32 65.28 3.56
C THR A 151 -46.27 66.74 3.13
N VAL A 152 -47.39 67.13 2.52
CA VAL A 152 -47.78 68.41 1.96
C VAL A 152 -48.05 69.43 3.07
N GLU A 153 -47.62 70.68 2.87
CA GLU A 153 -48.30 71.89 3.34
C GLU A 153 -48.42 72.89 2.18
#